data_AF-A0A5S9MKN3-F1
#
_entry.id   AF-A0A5S9MKN3-F1
#
_cell.length_a   1.000
_cell.length_b   1.000
_cell.length_c   1.000
_cell.angle_alpha   90.00
_cell.angle_beta   90.00
_cell.angle_gamma   90.00
#
_symmetry.space_group_name_H-M   'P 1'
#
loop_
_entity.id
_entity.type
_entity.pdbx_description
1 polymer ?
#
loop_
_entity_poly.entity_id
_entity_poly.type
_entity_poly.pdbx_seq_one_letter_code
_entity_poly.pdbx_strand_id
1 'polypeptide(L)'
;MPVIAIGALLGAVWAMAFQGMNPADALGTAYNGFSINSDVEFLNTLLNRGGIVNMLGSLVVIILGLGFGGVLEYLGVLKSYRRDI
;
A
#
# COMPACT_ATOMS: atom_id res chain seq x y z
N MET A 1 -6.14 11.21 -2.03
CA MET A 1 -6.07 10.50 -0.74
C MET A 1 -7.32 10.60 0.12
N PRO A 2 -7.93 11.78 0.39
CA PRO A 2 -9.06 11.86 1.33
C PRO A 2 -10.31 11.10 0.83
N VAL A 3 -10.66 11.23 -0.46
CA VAL A 3 -11.81 10.53 -1.05
C VAL A 3 -11.68 9.01 -0.97
N ILE A 4 -10.47 8.48 -1.22
CA ILE A 4 -10.21 7.04 -1.19
C ILE A 4 -10.29 6.51 0.25
N ALA A 5 -9.76 7.24 1.23
CA ALA A 5 -9.85 6.86 2.64
C ALA A 5 -11.30 6.89 3.14
N ILE A 6 -12.07 7.92 2.79
CA ILE A 6 -13.49 8.01 3.13
C ILE A 6 -14.28 6.89 2.45
N GLY A 7 -14.01 6.61 1.17
CA GLY A 7 -14.64 5.50 0.45
C GLY A 7 -14.31 4.13 1.05
N ALA A 8 -13.06 3.90 1.46
CA ALA A 8 -12.65 2.68 2.14
C ALA A 8 -13.35 2.51 3.51
N LEU A 9 -13.47 3.59 4.28
CA LEU A 9 -14.20 3.59 5.56
C LEU A 9 -15.69 3.32 5.36
N LEU A 10 -16.33 3.99 4.40
CA LEU A 10 -17.73 3.76 4.05
C LEU A 10 -17.96 2.32 3.56
N GLY A 11 -17.04 1.77 2.77
CA GLY A 11 -17.08 0.37 2.34
C GLY A 11 -16.96 -0.61 3.51
N ALA A 12 -16.07 -0.34 4.47
CA ALA A 12 -15.95 -1.15 5.69
C ALA A 12 -17.23 -1.09 6.55
N VAL A 13 -17.83 0.09 6.71
CA VAL A 13 -19.11 0.26 7.41
C VAL A 13 -20.23 -0.50 6.70
N TRP A 14 -20.27 -0.44 5.37
CA TRP A 14 -21.25 -1.18 4.57
C TRP A 14 -21.10 -2.69 4.76
N ALA A 15 -19.88 -3.21 4.75
CA ALA A 15 -19.63 -4.63 4.93
C ALA A 15 -19.98 -5.11 6.35
N MET A 16 -19.75 -4.29 7.39
CA MET A 16 -20.23 -4.60 8.74
C MET A 16 -21.76 -4.62 8.84
N ALA A 17 -22.43 -3.64 8.24
CA ALA A 17 -23.88 -3.47 8.34
C ALA A 17 -24.68 -4.50 7.51
N PHE A 18 -24.22 -4.80 6.30
CA PHE A 18 -24.97 -5.61 5.33
C PHE A 18 -24.36 -6.99 5.03
N GLN A 19 -23.05 -7.18 5.25
CA GLN A 19 -22.38 -8.46 5.01
C GLN A 19 -22.13 -9.25 6.32
N GLY A 20 -22.49 -8.68 7.48
CA GLY A 20 -22.35 -9.34 8.79
C GLY A 20 -20.90 -9.56 9.24
N MET A 21 -19.95 -8.85 8.63
CA MET A 21 -18.53 -8.98 8.93
C MET A 21 -18.19 -8.30 10.26
N ASN A 22 -17.38 -8.95 11.08
CA ASN A 22 -16.97 -8.40 12.38
C ASN A 22 -16.04 -7.16 12.15
N PRO A 23 -16.16 -6.07 12.93
CA PRO A 23 -15.25 -4.92 12.85
C PRO A 23 -13.76 -5.26 12.89
N ALA A 24 -13.36 -6.28 13.66
CA ALA A 24 -11.98 -6.74 13.69
C ALA A 24 -11.53 -7.30 12.32
N ASP A 25 -12.40 -8.07 11.66
CA ASP A 25 -12.13 -8.64 10.33
C ASP A 25 -12.14 -7.55 9.26
N ALA A 26 -13.03 -6.55 9.38
CA ALA A 26 -13.08 -5.40 8.48
C ALA A 26 -11.75 -4.62 8.47
N LEU A 27 -11.21 -4.31 9.65
CA LEU A 27 -9.88 -3.70 9.78
C LEU A 27 -8.77 -4.65 9.30
N GLY A 28 -8.92 -5.94 9.58
CA GLY A 28 -8.02 -7.01 9.11
C GLY A 28 -7.89 -7.04 7.58
N THR A 29 -8.98 -6.81 6.84
CA THR A 29 -8.96 -6.76 5.36
C THR A 29 -8.23 -5.53 4.82
N ALA A 30 -8.26 -4.39 5.52
CA ALA A 30 -7.48 -3.22 5.15
C ALA A 30 -5.97 -3.44 5.37
N TYR A 31 -5.61 -4.19 6.41
CA TYR A 31 -4.21 -4.49 6.74
C TYR A 31 -3.63 -5.63 5.88
N ASN A 32 -4.26 -6.81 5.90
CA ASN A 32 -3.78 -8.01 5.21
C ASN A 32 -4.18 -8.07 3.73
N GLY A 33 -5.14 -7.25 3.31
CA GLY A 33 -5.77 -7.34 1.99
C GLY A 33 -7.07 -8.15 2.03
N PHE A 34 -7.90 -7.96 1.01
CA PHE A 34 -9.12 -8.74 0.82
C PHE A 34 -8.79 -9.99 -0.02
N SER A 35 -9.54 -11.08 0.17
CA SER A 35 -9.38 -12.31 -0.62
C SER A 35 -10.76 -12.80 -1.03
N ILE A 36 -11.04 -12.75 -2.33
CA ILE A 36 -12.29 -13.22 -2.91
C ILE A 36 -12.02 -14.00 -4.21
N ASN A 37 -12.81 -15.05 -4.40
CA ASN A 37 -12.92 -15.78 -5.66
C ASN A 37 -14.32 -15.56 -6.22
N SER A 38 -14.42 -14.61 -7.15
CA SER A 38 -15.59 -14.34 -8.00
C SER A 38 -15.40 -15.00 -9.37
N ASP A 39 -16.49 -15.19 -10.11
CA ASP A 39 -16.46 -15.73 -11.48
C ASP A 39 -15.76 -14.79 -12.48
N VAL A 40 -15.57 -13.52 -12.10
CA VAL A 40 -14.91 -12.50 -12.92
C VAL A 40 -13.46 -12.33 -12.46
N GLU A 41 -12.53 -12.82 -13.26
CA GLU A 41 -11.09 -12.77 -12.97
C GLU A 41 -10.56 -11.35 -12.75
N PHE A 42 -11.13 -10.36 -13.44
CA PHE A 42 -10.81 -8.95 -13.22
C PHE A 42 -11.12 -8.49 -11.79
N LEU A 43 -12.26 -8.90 -11.23
CA LEU A 43 -12.63 -8.55 -9.85
C LEU A 43 -11.70 -9.22 -8.84
N ASN A 44 -11.32 -10.47 -9.08
CA ASN A 44 -10.34 -11.17 -8.23
C ASN A 44 -9.02 -10.41 -8.21
N THR A 45 -8.54 -9.99 -9.38
CA THR A 45 -7.30 -9.23 -9.48
C THR A 45 -7.41 -7.86 -8.81
N LEU A 46 -8.53 -7.15 -8.97
CA LEU A 46 -8.71 -5.81 -8.41
C LEU A 46 -8.85 -5.83 -6.88
N LEU A 47 -9.67 -6.74 -6.35
CA LEU A 47 -9.99 -6.81 -4.93
C LEU A 47 -8.87 -7.47 -4.11
N ASN A 48 -8.13 -8.42 -4.69
CA ASN A 48 -7.05 -9.14 -3.99
C ASN A 48 -5.69 -8.43 -4.03
N ARG A 49 -5.53 -7.38 -4.84
CA ARG A 49 -4.28 -6.60 -4.93
C ARG A 49 -4.10 -5.57 -3.82
N GLY A 50 -5.16 -5.24 -3.07
CA GLY A 50 -5.14 -4.24 -2.01
C GLY A 50 -4.56 -4.74 -0.69
N GLY A 51 -4.31 -3.83 0.25
CA GLY A 51 -3.83 -4.14 1.61
C GLY A 51 -2.45 -3.57 1.90
N ILE A 52 -2.24 -3.12 3.14
CA ILE A 52 -0.97 -2.52 3.59
C ILE A 52 0.18 -3.52 3.42
N VAL A 53 -0.03 -4.77 3.83
CA VAL A 53 0.98 -5.83 3.74
C VAL A 53 1.43 -6.07 2.30
N ASN A 54 0.49 -6.09 1.35
CA ASN A 54 0.78 -6.27 -0.08
C ASN A 54 1.57 -5.10 -0.69
N MET A 55 1.53 -3.92 -0.07
CA MET A 55 2.29 -2.74 -0.49
C MET A 55 3.63 -2.57 0.25
N LEU A 56 3.94 -3.37 1.27
CA LEU A 56 5.21 -3.26 2.01
C LEU A 56 6.42 -3.49 1.10
N GLY A 57 6.30 -4.35 0.08
CA GLY A 57 7.39 -4.63 -0.86
C GLY A 57 7.88 -3.38 -1.59
N SER A 58 6.97 -2.54 -2.09
CA SER A 58 7.34 -1.28 -2.77
C SER A 58 7.88 -0.24 -1.78
N LEU A 59 7.31 -0.18 -0.56
CA LEU A 59 7.79 0.71 0.49
C LEU A 59 9.23 0.39 0.90
N VAL A 60 9.61 -0.89 1.03
CA VAL A 60 10.98 -1.30 1.33
C VAL A 60 11.95 -0.81 0.26
N VAL A 61 11.59 -0.95 -1.02
CA VAL A 61 12.43 -0.46 -2.13
C VAL A 61 12.60 1.06 -2.07
N ILE A 62 11.53 1.80 -1.77
CA ILE A 62 11.59 3.27 -1.63
C ILE A 62 12.49 3.67 -0.45
N ILE A 63 12.33 3.04 0.71
CA ILE A 63 13.14 3.32 1.91
C ILE A 63 14.62 3.03 1.64
N LEU A 64 14.92 1.90 1.00
CA LEU A 64 16.29 1.56 0.62
C LEU A 64 16.86 2.54 -0.40
N GLY A 65 16.10 2.91 -1.42
CA GLY A 65 16.53 3.86 -2.44
C GLY A 65 16.83 5.24 -1.85
N LEU A 66 15.94 5.76 -1.00
CA LEU A 66 16.14 7.02 -0.28
C LEU A 66 17.31 6.94 0.71
N GLY A 67 17.43 5.82 1.43
CA GLY A 67 18.53 5.58 2.37
C GLY A 67 19.89 5.57 1.67
N PHE A 68 20.03 4.83 0.57
CA PHE A 68 21.24 4.83 -0.25
C PHE A 68 21.53 6.22 -0.84
N GLY A 69 20.49 6.92 -1.33
CA GLY A 69 20.62 8.30 -1.81
C GLY A 69 21.19 9.24 -0.75
N GLY A 70 20.68 9.17 0.49
CA GLY A 70 21.17 9.96 1.62
C GLY A 70 22.61 9.64 2.01
N VAL A 71 23.01 8.37 1.99
CA VAL A 71 24.41 7.96 2.27
C VAL A 71 25.37 8.52 1.22
N LEU A 72 25.01 8.43 -0.07
CA LEU A 72 25.82 8.96 -1.16
C LEU A 72 25.93 10.49 -1.12
N GLU A 73 24.88 11.18 -0.66
CA GLU A 73 24.90 12.62 -0.43
C GLU A 73 25.81 13.01 0.74
N TYR A 74 25.77 12.25 1.85
CA TYR A 74 26.66 12.46 3.00
C TYR A 74 28.13 12.23 2.65
N LEU A 75 28.43 11.20 1.87
CA LEU A 75 29.79 10.91 1.40
C LEU A 75 30.31 11.94 0.37
N GLY A 76 29.48 12.88 -0.08
CA GLY A 76 29.88 13.90 -1.04
C GLY A 76 30.12 13.36 -2.45
N VAL A 77 29.78 12.11 -2.74
CA VAL A 77 29.93 11.49 -4.07
C VAL A 77 29.14 12.28 -5.11
N LEU A 78 27.91 12.69 -4.76
CA LEU A 78 27.06 13.52 -5.62
C LEU A 78 27.66 14.93 -5.86
N LYS A 79 28.35 15.50 -4.88
CA LYS A 79 29.04 16.80 -5.02
C LYS A 79 30.31 16.68 -5.85
N SER A 80 31.07 15.60 -5.69
CA SER A 80 32.26 15.35 -6.49
C SER A 80 31.91 15.21 -7.96
N TYR A 81 30.92 14.37 -8.28
CA TYR A 81 30.48 14.15 -9.66
C TYR A 81 29.91 15.43 -10.30
N ARG A 82 29.15 16.25 -9.57
CA ARG A 82 28.61 17.53 -10.08
C ARG A 82 29.70 18.56 -10.38
N ARG A 83 30.87 18.46 -9.75
CA ARG A 83 31.98 19.41 -9.95
C ARG A 83 32.80 19.09 -11.21
N ASP A 84 32.64 17.89 -11.77
CA ASP A 84 33.43 17.38 -12.90
C ASP A 84 32.69 17.52 -14.26
N ILE A 85 31.51 18.14 -14.28
CA ILE A 85 30.71 18.56 -15.46
C ILE A 85 30.50 20.07 -15.44
#